data_AF-A0A956FMR3-F1
#
_entry.id   AF-A0A956FMR3-F1
#
_cell.length_a   1.000
_cell.length_b   1.000
_cell.length_c   1.000
_cell.angle_alpha   90.00
_cell.angle_beta   90.00
_cell.angle_gamma   90.00
#
_symmetry.space_group_name_H-M   'P 1'
#
loop_
_entity.id
_entity.type
_entity.pdbx_description
1 polymer ?
#
loop_
_entity_poly.entity_id
_entity_poly.type
_entity_poly.pdbx_seq_one_letter_code
_entity_poly.pdbx_strand_id
1 'polypeptide(L)'
;MLDLKAQLAAAGLVSDEEIKAAEARERNKAKSKGKRRSKRKAPGKAKAGLDRGALEAAGKGERYTMVRQAVKAQRLDSSGPIPAADAVPFHFAGDGGVVGRVFVSPPAQRRLEEGSAAILAFISDHGLAHAVVPAALAREVAAVIPEWLRLLRGVTDATDADEATDASPADGEGEAAGA
;
A
#
# COMPACT_ATOMS: atom_id res chain seq x y z
N MET A 1 -41.52 -30.87 17.71
CA MET A 1 -41.02 -30.69 16.32
C MET A 1 -40.07 -31.84 16.04
N LEU A 2 -40.39 -32.71 15.08
CA LEU A 2 -39.52 -33.83 14.72
C LEU A 2 -38.35 -33.32 13.86
N ASP A 3 -37.16 -33.84 14.11
CA ASP A 3 -35.92 -33.48 13.39
C ASP A 3 -36.03 -33.87 11.91
N LEU A 4 -35.53 -33.01 11.01
CA LEU A 4 -35.67 -33.16 9.56
C LEU A 4 -35.11 -34.51 9.07
N LYS A 5 -34.05 -35.02 9.72
CA LYS A 5 -33.43 -36.30 9.40
C LYS A 5 -34.34 -37.48 9.76
N ALA A 6 -35.08 -37.38 10.86
CA ALA A 6 -36.04 -38.39 11.28
C ALA A 6 -37.25 -38.46 10.35
N GLN A 7 -37.68 -37.31 9.78
CA GLN A 7 -38.71 -37.30 8.75
C GLN A 7 -38.25 -37.95 7.44
N LEU A 8 -36.98 -37.74 7.05
CA LEU A 8 -36.41 -38.35 5.84
C LEU A 8 -36.20 -39.86 6.00
N ALA A 9 -35.82 -40.33 7.20
CA ALA A 9 -35.73 -41.75 7.52
C ALA A 9 -37.12 -42.41 7.53
N ALA A 10 -38.11 -41.79 8.16
CA ALA A 10 -39.49 -42.29 8.17
C ALA A 10 -40.12 -42.35 6.77
N ALA A 11 -39.68 -41.51 5.84
CA ALA A 11 -40.09 -41.53 4.43
C ALA A 11 -39.33 -42.57 3.58
N GLY A 12 -38.38 -43.32 4.17
CA GLY A 12 -37.57 -44.33 3.46
C GLY A 12 -36.59 -43.75 2.44
N LEU A 13 -36.35 -42.44 2.47
CA LEU A 13 -35.47 -41.74 1.52
C LEU A 13 -34.00 -41.82 1.93
N VAL A 14 -33.73 -42.06 3.21
CA VAL A 14 -32.38 -42.15 3.77
C VAL A 14 -32.36 -43.22 4.83
N SER A 15 -31.36 -44.09 4.79
CA SER A 15 -31.16 -45.13 5.81
C SER A 15 -30.50 -44.55 7.08
N ASP A 16 -30.76 -45.16 8.25
CA ASP A 16 -30.12 -44.77 9.51
C ASP A 16 -28.59 -44.82 9.46
N GLU A 17 -28.03 -45.67 8.58
CA GLU A 17 -26.59 -45.78 8.36
C GLU A 17 -26.02 -44.55 7.63
N GLU A 18 -26.73 -44.03 6.63
CA GLU A 18 -26.35 -42.82 5.89
C GLU A 18 -26.42 -41.57 6.77
N ILE A 19 -27.41 -41.50 7.67
CA ILE A 19 -27.53 -40.42 8.65
C ILE A 19 -26.32 -40.45 9.61
N LYS A 20 -25.96 -41.61 10.14
CA LYS A 20 -24.78 -41.77 11.02
C LYS A 20 -23.48 -41.45 10.29
N ALA A 21 -23.33 -41.86 9.04
CA ALA A 21 -22.15 -41.56 8.23
C ALA A 21 -22.01 -40.04 7.97
N ALA A 22 -23.11 -39.34 7.68
CA ALA A 22 -23.12 -37.89 7.50
C ALA A 22 -22.71 -37.16 8.80
N GLU A 23 -23.22 -37.58 9.96
CA GLU A 23 -22.87 -36.97 11.25
C GLU A 23 -21.43 -37.26 11.68
N ALA A 24 -20.89 -38.44 11.33
CA ALA A 24 -19.48 -38.75 11.55
C ALA A 24 -18.58 -37.85 10.69
N ARG A 25 -18.98 -37.58 9.44
CA ARG A 25 -18.26 -36.71 8.51
C ARG A 25 -18.26 -35.24 8.95
N GLU A 26 -19.39 -34.76 9.47
CA GLU A 26 -19.52 -33.41 10.05
C GLU A 26 -18.64 -33.27 11.31
N ARG A 27 -18.66 -34.25 12.22
CA ARG A 27 -17.80 -34.25 13.43
C ARG A 27 -16.30 -34.25 13.08
N ASN A 28 -15.90 -34.98 12.05
CA ASN A 28 -14.51 -35.00 11.58
C ASN A 28 -14.09 -33.67 10.92
N LYS A 29 -14.99 -33.01 10.16
CA LYS A 29 -14.75 -31.66 9.60
C LYS A 29 -14.63 -30.59 10.70
N ALA A 30 -15.43 -30.68 11.75
CA ALA A 30 -15.35 -29.76 12.89
C ALA A 30 -14.01 -29.91 13.65
N LYS A 31 -13.54 -31.14 13.86
CA LYS A 31 -12.22 -31.40 14.50
C LYS A 31 -11.03 -30.97 13.62
N SER A 32 -11.12 -31.09 12.29
CA SER A 32 -10.05 -30.64 11.39
C SER A 32 -9.96 -29.11 11.25
N LYS A 33 -11.08 -28.38 11.45
CA LYS A 33 -11.08 -26.91 11.49
C LYS A 33 -10.54 -26.33 12.79
N GLY A 34 -10.63 -27.06 13.91
CA GLY A 34 -10.11 -26.61 15.21
C GLY A 34 -8.59 -26.66 15.37
N LYS A 35 -7.89 -27.57 14.66
CA LYS A 35 -6.46 -27.85 14.90
C LYS A 35 -5.47 -27.14 13.96
N ARG A 36 -5.95 -26.37 12.97
CA ARG A 36 -5.10 -25.52 12.10
C ARG A 36 -4.98 -24.07 12.57
N ARG A 37 -5.53 -23.73 13.75
CA ARG A 37 -5.58 -22.34 14.26
C ARG A 37 -4.64 -22.04 15.42
N SER A 38 -3.80 -23.01 15.85
CA SER A 38 -2.82 -22.84 16.94
C SER A 38 -1.37 -22.96 16.49
N LYS A 39 -0.97 -22.19 15.48
CA LYS A 39 0.43 -21.74 15.31
C LYS A 39 0.53 -20.43 14.53
N ARG A 40 -0.39 -19.48 14.78
CA ARG A 40 -0.04 -18.07 14.58
C ARG A 40 0.75 -17.68 15.82
N LYS A 41 2.07 -17.90 15.73
CA LYS A 41 3.06 -17.12 16.49
C LYS A 41 2.51 -15.68 16.44
N ALA A 42 2.24 -15.09 17.61
CA ALA A 42 1.91 -13.67 17.68
C ALA A 42 2.88 -12.95 16.74
N PRO A 43 2.42 -12.06 15.83
CA PRO A 43 3.34 -11.30 15.01
C PRO A 43 4.13 -10.44 15.99
N GLY A 44 5.27 -10.96 16.44
CA GLY A 44 6.25 -10.22 17.18
C GLY A 44 6.64 -9.12 16.23
N LYS A 45 6.07 -7.93 16.46
CA LYS A 45 6.36 -6.62 15.89
C LYS A 45 7.44 -6.75 14.81
N ALA A 46 7.03 -7.26 13.64
CA ALA A 46 7.96 -7.44 12.54
C ALA A 46 8.46 -6.02 12.26
N LYS A 47 9.78 -5.82 12.30
CA LYS A 47 10.37 -4.56 11.84
C LYS A 47 9.73 -4.29 10.48
N ALA A 48 8.88 -3.28 10.42
CA ALA A 48 8.05 -2.96 9.27
C ALA A 48 8.93 -2.30 8.21
N GLY A 49 9.89 -3.07 7.70
CA GLY A 49 10.84 -2.65 6.68
C GLY A 49 10.98 -3.78 5.67
N LEU A 50 10.97 -3.41 4.40
CA LEU A 50 11.42 -4.29 3.33
C LEU A 50 12.93 -4.49 3.53
N ASP A 51 13.38 -5.74 3.61
CA ASP A 51 14.81 -6.03 3.73
C ASP A 51 15.50 -5.80 2.38
N ARG A 52 16.40 -4.83 2.33
CA ARG A 52 17.11 -4.45 1.10
C ARG A 52 17.99 -5.58 0.57
N GLY A 53 18.71 -6.28 1.43
CA GLY A 53 19.58 -7.38 1.01
C GLY A 53 18.78 -8.50 0.35
N ALA A 54 17.61 -8.82 0.89
CA ALA A 54 16.68 -9.75 0.27
C ALA A 54 16.13 -9.22 -1.07
N LEU A 55 15.88 -7.91 -1.18
CA LEU A 55 15.42 -7.30 -2.43
C LEU A 55 16.50 -7.32 -3.53
N GLU A 56 17.76 -7.04 -3.18
CA GLU A 56 18.90 -7.07 -4.11
C GLU A 56 19.20 -8.50 -4.59
N ALA A 57 19.10 -9.48 -3.70
CA ALA A 57 19.33 -10.90 -4.01
C ALA A 57 18.17 -11.54 -4.82
N ALA A 58 16.99 -10.93 -4.81
CA ALA A 58 15.80 -11.48 -5.43
C ALA A 58 15.78 -11.33 -6.97
N GLY A 59 15.22 -12.34 -7.64
CA GLY A 59 14.93 -12.27 -9.07
C GLY A 59 13.92 -11.17 -9.42
N LYS A 60 13.87 -10.73 -10.68
CA LYS A 60 13.00 -9.61 -11.11
C LYS A 60 11.52 -9.78 -10.69
N GLY A 61 10.93 -10.96 -10.90
CA GLY A 61 9.54 -11.23 -10.54
C GLY A 61 9.30 -11.32 -9.02
N GLU A 62 10.29 -11.79 -8.27
CA GLU A 62 10.23 -11.85 -6.81
C GLU A 62 10.35 -10.46 -6.20
N ARG A 63 11.26 -9.61 -6.72
CA ARG A 63 11.35 -8.19 -6.37
C ARG A 63 10.01 -7.48 -6.50
N TYR A 64 9.34 -7.63 -7.64
CA TYR A 64 8.02 -7.01 -7.85
C TYR A 64 6.99 -7.51 -6.85
N THR A 65 7.02 -8.80 -6.52
CA THR A 65 6.12 -9.39 -5.52
C THR A 65 6.41 -8.83 -4.13
N MET A 66 7.68 -8.75 -3.73
CA MET A 66 8.11 -8.21 -2.45
C MET A 66 7.73 -6.75 -2.28
N VAL A 67 8.01 -5.91 -3.30
CA VAL A 67 7.60 -4.50 -3.28
C VAL A 67 6.08 -4.37 -3.22
N ARG A 68 5.33 -5.13 -4.02
CA ARG A 68 3.86 -5.10 -3.99
C ARG A 68 3.31 -5.43 -2.59
N GLN A 69 3.84 -6.45 -1.93
CA GLN A 69 3.40 -6.83 -0.58
C GLN A 69 3.78 -5.76 0.45
N ALA A 70 4.99 -5.19 0.36
CA ALA A 70 5.44 -4.13 1.26
C ALA A 70 4.60 -2.86 1.10
N VAL A 71 4.34 -2.43 -0.14
CA VAL A 71 3.45 -1.30 -0.44
C VAL A 71 2.06 -1.58 0.11
N LYS A 72 1.46 -2.74 -0.19
CA LYS A 72 0.12 -3.09 0.31
C LYS A 72 0.03 -3.05 1.84
N ALA A 73 1.09 -3.40 2.55
CA ALA A 73 1.13 -3.41 4.00
C ALA A 73 1.33 -2.01 4.62
N GLN A 74 2.03 -1.10 3.92
CA GLN A 74 2.49 0.17 4.49
C GLN A 74 1.93 1.42 3.80
N ARG A 75 1.07 1.25 2.79
CA ARG A 75 0.45 2.34 2.04
C ARG A 75 -0.33 3.28 2.97
N LEU A 76 -0.12 4.58 2.79
CA LEU A 76 -0.72 5.65 3.59
C LEU A 76 -1.90 6.33 2.88
N ASP A 77 -2.05 6.16 1.57
CA ASP A 77 -3.17 6.68 0.80
C ASP A 77 -4.34 5.69 0.67
N SER A 78 -5.50 6.21 0.28
CA SER A 78 -6.73 5.42 0.21
C SER A 78 -6.64 4.42 -0.95
N SER A 79 -6.53 3.13 -0.64
CA SER A 79 -6.37 2.05 -1.64
C SER A 79 -7.68 1.61 -2.30
N GLY A 80 -8.79 2.30 -2.06
CA GLY A 80 -10.12 1.96 -2.57
C GLY A 80 -10.49 2.70 -3.87
N PRO A 81 -11.51 2.24 -4.60
CA PRO A 81 -12.01 2.93 -5.80
C PRO A 81 -12.66 4.28 -5.48
N ILE A 82 -13.09 4.47 -4.23
CA ILE A 82 -13.70 5.70 -3.74
C ILE A 82 -12.68 6.37 -2.80
N PRO A 83 -12.21 7.58 -3.12
CA PRO A 83 -11.40 8.38 -2.21
C PRO A 83 -12.11 8.58 -0.87
N ALA A 84 -11.35 8.72 0.22
CA ALA A 84 -11.94 9.08 1.50
C ALA A 84 -12.62 10.47 1.39
N ALA A 85 -13.63 10.73 2.23
CA ALA A 85 -14.41 11.96 2.15
C ALA A 85 -13.56 13.24 2.34
N ASP A 86 -12.46 13.13 3.10
CA ASP A 86 -11.49 14.19 3.37
C ASP A 86 -10.25 14.13 2.45
N ALA A 87 -10.23 13.21 1.47
CA ALA A 87 -9.07 13.03 0.62
C ALA A 87 -8.95 14.18 -0.39
N VAL A 88 -7.78 14.80 -0.42
CA VAL A 88 -7.43 15.88 -1.34
C VAL A 88 -6.53 15.36 -2.45
N PRO A 89 -6.65 15.90 -3.67
CA PRO A 89 -5.77 15.54 -4.77
C PRO A 89 -4.37 16.11 -4.52
N PHE A 90 -3.37 15.24 -4.56
CA PHE A 90 -1.97 15.60 -4.53
C PHE A 90 -1.34 15.28 -5.89
N HIS A 91 -0.70 16.29 -6.49
CA HIS A 91 -0.08 16.19 -7.81
C HIS A 91 1.42 15.97 -7.67
N PHE A 92 1.99 15.19 -8.58
CA PHE A 92 3.43 14.91 -8.60
C PHE A 92 3.93 14.76 -10.03
N ALA A 93 5.21 15.01 -10.24
CA ALA A 93 5.86 14.74 -11.51
C ALA A 93 5.97 13.22 -11.72
N GLY A 94 5.29 12.72 -12.74
CA GLY A 94 5.39 11.34 -13.20
C GLY A 94 6.53 11.17 -14.21
N ASP A 95 6.57 10.01 -14.85
CA ASP A 95 7.54 9.73 -15.92
C ASP A 95 7.27 10.58 -17.16
N GLY A 96 8.32 11.02 -17.86
CA GLY A 96 8.20 11.70 -19.15
C GLY A 96 7.43 13.02 -19.12
N GLY A 97 7.42 13.75 -18.00
CA GLY A 97 6.75 15.04 -17.87
C GLY A 97 5.23 14.97 -17.66
N VAL A 98 4.67 13.77 -17.48
CA VAL A 98 3.25 13.60 -17.16
C VAL A 98 3.01 13.93 -15.69
N VAL A 99 2.04 14.79 -15.39
CA VAL A 99 1.63 15.05 -13.99
C VAL A 99 0.71 13.92 -13.52
N GLY A 100 1.17 13.18 -12.51
CA GLY A 100 0.39 12.17 -11.81
C GLY A 100 -0.46 12.79 -10.70
N ARG A 101 -1.52 12.08 -10.31
CA ARG A 101 -2.40 12.48 -9.19
C ARG A 101 -2.69 11.30 -8.27
N VAL A 102 -2.59 11.50 -6.97
CA VAL A 102 -3.01 10.58 -5.92
C VAL A 102 -3.94 11.30 -4.95
N PHE A 103 -4.91 10.59 -4.38
CA PHE A 103 -5.80 11.15 -3.36
C PHE A 103 -5.28 10.77 -1.98
N VAL A 104 -4.96 11.77 -1.17
CA VAL A 104 -4.33 11.59 0.14
C VAL A 104 -5.17 12.26 1.21
N SER A 105 -5.17 11.70 2.42
CA SER A 105 -5.76 12.38 3.57
C SER A 105 -4.85 13.54 4.01
N PRO A 106 -5.38 14.56 4.72
CA PRO A 106 -4.59 15.67 5.25
C PRO A 106 -3.36 15.25 6.09
N PRO A 107 -3.39 14.19 6.93
CA PRO A 107 -2.19 13.73 7.63
C PRO A 107 -1.16 13.07 6.69
N ALA A 108 -1.59 12.42 5.61
CA ALA A 108 -0.67 11.85 4.62
C ALA A 108 -0.02 12.95 3.76
N GLN A 109 -0.77 14.00 3.41
CA GLN A 109 -0.23 15.18 2.74
C GLN A 109 0.88 15.86 3.56
N ARG A 110 0.62 16.13 4.85
CA ARG A 110 1.64 16.71 5.74
C ARG A 110 2.92 15.87 5.78
N ARG A 111 2.79 14.54 5.80
CA ARG A 111 3.96 13.65 5.77
C ARG A 111 4.74 13.73 4.46
N LEU A 112 4.07 13.92 3.32
CA LEU A 112 4.72 14.16 2.03
C LEU A 112 5.48 15.49 2.04
N GLU A 113 4.85 16.54 2.55
CA GLU A 113 5.46 17.87 2.69
C GLU A 113 6.64 17.84 3.67
N GLU A 114 6.55 17.12 4.77
CA GLU A 114 7.64 16.96 5.75
C GLU A 114 8.77 16.03 5.25
N GLY A 115 8.57 15.31 4.15
CA GLY A 115 9.52 14.30 3.65
C GLY A 115 9.56 13.00 4.46
N SER A 116 8.58 12.78 5.35
CA SER A 116 8.43 11.53 6.11
C SER A 116 7.64 10.46 5.33
N ALA A 117 7.00 10.84 4.23
CA ALA A 117 6.41 9.97 3.22
C ALA A 117 6.93 10.30 1.81
N ALA A 118 6.70 9.37 0.88
CA ALA A 118 7.13 9.46 -0.51
C ALA A 118 6.10 8.85 -1.44
N ILE A 119 6.16 9.21 -2.73
CA ILE A 119 5.37 8.60 -3.79
C ILE A 119 6.24 7.62 -4.54
N LEU A 120 5.79 6.36 -4.56
CA LEU A 120 6.45 5.25 -5.21
C LEU A 120 5.57 4.71 -6.34
N ALA A 121 6.17 4.52 -7.52
CA ALA A 121 5.60 3.72 -8.58
C ALA A 121 5.85 2.23 -8.31
N PHE A 122 4.88 1.37 -8.64
CA PHE A 122 5.03 -0.08 -8.53
C PHE A 122 4.09 -0.81 -9.49
N ILE A 123 4.40 -2.07 -9.80
CA ILE A 123 3.53 -2.91 -10.64
C ILE A 123 2.48 -3.59 -9.76
N SER A 124 1.24 -3.12 -9.84
CA SER A 124 0.06 -3.71 -9.22
C SER A 124 -0.52 -4.87 -10.06
N ASP A 125 -1.59 -5.50 -9.57
CA ASP A 125 -2.36 -6.51 -10.33
C ASP A 125 -2.96 -5.96 -11.64
N HIS A 126 -3.10 -4.63 -11.75
CA HIS A 126 -3.70 -3.94 -12.90
C HIS A 126 -2.69 -3.10 -13.70
N GLY A 127 -1.38 -3.32 -13.50
CA GLY A 127 -0.32 -2.57 -14.17
C GLY A 127 0.33 -1.52 -13.27
N LEU A 128 0.97 -0.52 -13.89
CA LEU A 128 1.71 0.52 -13.18
C LEU A 128 0.76 1.37 -12.32
N ALA A 129 1.06 1.46 -11.03
CA ALA A 129 0.30 2.22 -10.06
C ALA A 129 1.24 3.06 -9.19
N HIS A 130 0.67 4.07 -8.55
CA HIS A 130 1.38 4.94 -7.61
C HIS A 130 0.79 4.77 -6.22
N ALA A 131 1.63 4.84 -5.20
CA ALA A 131 1.22 4.75 -3.80
C ALA A 131 2.05 5.71 -2.94
N VAL A 132 1.41 6.23 -1.89
CA VAL A 132 2.09 6.99 -0.84
C VAL A 132 2.54 6.00 0.22
N VAL A 133 3.84 6.00 0.49
CA VAL A 133 4.48 5.08 1.43
C VAL A 133 5.40 5.85 2.39
N PRO A 134 5.75 5.28 3.56
CA PRO A 134 6.75 5.88 4.43
C PRO A 134 8.09 6.06 3.72
N ALA A 135 8.81 7.14 4.04
CA ALA A 135 10.09 7.46 3.42
C ALA A 135 11.12 6.34 3.58
N ALA A 136 11.11 5.61 4.70
CA ALA A 136 11.98 4.47 4.92
C ALA A 136 11.79 3.39 3.83
N LEU A 137 10.54 2.99 3.57
CA LEU A 137 10.25 1.99 2.53
C LEU A 137 10.65 2.50 1.13
N ALA A 138 10.35 3.76 0.83
CA ALA A 138 10.71 4.35 -0.46
C ALA A 138 12.22 4.37 -0.70
N ARG A 139 13.03 4.67 0.33
CA ARG A 139 14.50 4.66 0.24
C ARG A 139 15.04 3.26 -0.02
N GLU A 140 14.52 2.23 0.66
CA GLU A 140 14.97 0.84 0.43
C GLU A 140 14.64 0.37 -1.00
N VAL A 141 13.46 0.73 -1.52
CA VAL A 141 13.10 0.40 -2.90
C VAL A 141 13.94 1.18 -3.90
N ALA A 142 14.12 2.50 -3.69
CA ALA A 142 14.89 3.37 -4.58
C ALA A 142 16.38 2.97 -4.64
N ALA A 143 16.93 2.39 -3.58
CA ALA A 143 18.29 1.87 -3.58
C ALA A 143 18.50 0.70 -4.56
N VAL A 144 17.43 -0.02 -4.92
CA VAL A 144 17.47 -1.18 -5.83
C VAL A 144 16.84 -0.88 -7.19
N ILE A 145 15.79 -0.05 -7.20
CA ILE A 145 15.01 0.32 -8.37
C ILE A 145 14.78 1.85 -8.31
N PRO A 146 15.80 2.66 -8.65
CA PRO A 146 15.73 4.12 -8.50
C PRO A 146 14.63 4.75 -9.34
N GLU A 147 14.32 4.19 -10.52
CA GLU A 147 13.28 4.70 -11.42
C GLU A 147 11.85 4.60 -10.88
N TRP A 148 11.65 3.89 -9.75
CA TRP A 148 10.34 3.77 -9.11
C TRP A 148 10.06 4.87 -8.10
N LEU A 149 11.08 5.64 -7.68
CA LEU A 149 10.87 6.78 -6.81
C LEU A 149 10.36 7.97 -7.62
N ARG A 150 9.19 8.51 -7.27
CA ARG A 150 8.60 9.68 -7.95
C ARG A 150 8.73 10.97 -7.16
N LEU A 151 8.56 10.88 -5.84
CA LEU A 151 8.65 12.03 -4.96
C LEU A 151 9.20 11.59 -3.61
N LEU A 152 10.27 12.24 -3.14
CA LEU A 152 10.75 12.16 -1.77
C LEU A 152 11.52 13.43 -1.45
N ARG A 153 10.98 14.23 -0.51
CA ARG A 153 11.56 15.53 -0.20
C ARG A 153 13.02 15.42 0.24
N GLY A 154 13.88 16.26 -0.33
CA GLY A 154 15.33 16.28 -0.10
C GLY A 154 16.13 15.25 -0.91
N VAL A 155 15.47 14.33 -1.63
CA VAL A 155 16.11 13.46 -2.63
C VAL A 155 15.72 13.92 -4.03
N THR A 156 14.44 14.25 -4.24
CA THR A 156 13.93 14.69 -5.54
C THR A 156 14.01 16.21 -5.74
N ASP A 157 14.04 17.02 -4.67
CA ASP A 157 14.20 18.49 -4.82
C ASP A 157 15.65 18.89 -5.15
N ALA A 158 16.63 18.00 -4.95
CA ALA A 158 18.03 18.29 -5.25
C ALA A 158 18.29 18.44 -6.76
N THR A 159 17.39 17.93 -7.61
CA THR A 159 17.46 18.08 -9.07
C THR A 159 16.76 19.33 -9.60
N ASP A 160 15.94 20.00 -8.79
CA ASP A 160 15.22 21.23 -9.18
C ASP A 160 15.81 22.51 -8.54
N ALA A 161 16.90 22.39 -7.78
CA ALA A 161 17.52 23.52 -7.07
C ALA A 161 18.53 24.34 -7.90
N ASP A 162 18.70 24.06 -9.20
CA ASP A 162 19.67 24.77 -10.07
C ASP A 162 19.03 25.87 -10.95
N GLU A 163 17.73 26.18 -10.82
CA GLU A 163 17.10 27.27 -11.59
C GLU A 163 16.23 28.19 -10.73
N ALA A 164 16.86 28.81 -9.73
CA ALA A 164 16.37 30.07 -9.16
C ALA A 164 17.54 31.06 -9.06
N THR A 165 18.16 31.36 -10.20
CA THR A 165 18.97 32.58 -10.37
C THR A 165 18.09 33.78 -10.09
N ASP A 166 18.25 34.30 -8.88
CA ASP A 166 18.57 35.70 -8.59
C ASP A 166 18.13 36.69 -9.68
N ALA A 167 16.92 37.20 -9.54
CA ALA A 167 16.52 38.47 -10.13
C ALA A 167 16.08 39.41 -9.01
N SER A 168 17.06 39.79 -8.19
CA SER A 168 16.97 41.00 -7.38
C SER A 168 17.71 42.13 -8.09
N PRO A 169 17.00 43.14 -8.59
CA PRO A 169 17.50 44.50 -8.54
C PRO A 169 16.65 45.26 -7.51
N ALA A 170 17.17 45.50 -6.30
CA ALA A 170 18.06 46.61 -6.00
C ALA A 170 17.37 47.95 -6.26
N ASP A 171 17.09 48.62 -5.14
CA ASP A 171 16.56 49.97 -4.98
C ASP A 171 17.21 51.00 -5.91
N GLY A 172 16.36 51.92 -6.40
CA GLY A 172 16.77 53.19 -7.00
C GLY A 172 15.89 54.30 -6.44
N GLU A 173 16.34 54.92 -5.34
CA GLU A 173 15.87 56.21 -4.85
C GLU A 173 16.18 57.34 -5.85
N GLY A 174 15.34 58.39 -5.86
CA GLY A 174 15.55 59.67 -6.54
C GLY A 174 14.22 60.27 -7.01
N GLU A 175 13.46 60.98 -6.17
CA GLU A 175 13.60 62.40 -5.79
C GLU A 175 13.00 63.41 -6.80
N ALA A 176 12.15 64.30 -6.25
CA ALA A 176 11.63 65.59 -6.76
C ALA A 176 10.62 65.56 -7.94
N ALA A 177 9.58 66.40 -8.06
CA ALA A 177 9.08 67.62 -7.40
C ALA A 177 7.54 67.64 -7.63
N GLY A 178 6.66 68.33 -6.89
CA GLY A 178 6.77 69.67 -6.37
C GLY A 178 6.38 70.73 -7.42
N ALA A 179 5.09 70.84 -7.78
CA ALA A 179 4.39 72.05 -8.23
C ALA A 179 2.89 71.77 -8.43
#